data_AF-A0A1I1WHJ1-F1
#
_entry.id   AF-A0A1I1WHJ1-F1
#
_cell.length_a   1.000
_cell.length_b   1.000
_cell.length_c   1.000
_cell.angle_alpha   90.00
_cell.angle_beta   90.00
_cell.angle_gamma   90.00
#
_symmetry.space_group_name_H-M   'P 1'
#
loop_
_entity.id
_entity.type
_entity.pdbx_description
1 polymer ?
#
loop_
_entity_poly.entity_id
_entity_poly.type
_entity_poly.pdbx_seq_one_letter_code
_entity_poly.pdbx_strand_id
1 'polypeptide(L)'
;MTKHAMFLMALAIAGCGGSKSGDTDTDTGTGTETGTATDIPTGTGTGTETGTETGTGTGTDTGAPTGTGGEQPVQVDESGCLSQCVEDVDAENATLEADCEVCDYDPVQHTCAPIVKCEAVMGEWTIPAGQEACFAVHGDSGAETPSMIDNLSQTCIDAGSNAQIEIVRTGEAPAGTFPAAICTWSTSPATDCPNLG
;
A
#
# COMPACT_ATOMS: atom_id res chain seq x y z
N MET A 1 -0.03 -45.09 21.85
CA MET A 1 -0.91 -44.76 22.98
C MET A 1 -0.11 -43.89 23.94
N THR A 2 -0.06 -42.59 23.71
CA THR A 2 0.80 -41.67 24.47
C THR A 2 -0.03 -40.48 24.90
N LYS A 3 0.10 -40.14 26.18
CA LYS A 3 -0.89 -39.46 27.02
C LYS A 3 -0.94 -37.95 26.75
N HIS A 4 -2.15 -37.41 26.90
CA HIS A 4 -2.47 -35.98 26.94
C HIS A 4 -1.69 -35.24 28.03
N ALA A 5 -1.27 -34.01 27.73
CA ALA A 5 -1.03 -32.98 28.73
C ALA A 5 -1.71 -31.69 28.23
N MET A 6 -2.91 -31.46 28.75
CA MET A 6 -3.73 -30.28 28.53
C MET A 6 -3.26 -29.22 29.53
N PHE A 7 -2.57 -28.19 29.06
CA PHE A 7 -2.10 -27.10 29.92
C PHE A 7 -3.05 -25.91 29.75
N LEU A 8 -3.97 -25.78 30.70
CA LEU A 8 -4.90 -24.66 30.82
C LEU A 8 -4.15 -23.53 31.55
N MET A 9 -3.77 -22.46 30.84
CA MET A 9 -3.19 -21.27 31.47
C MET A 9 -4.19 -20.13 31.40
N ALA A 10 -4.91 -19.93 32.50
CA ALA A 10 -5.71 -18.74 32.75
C ALA A 10 -4.74 -17.59 33.10
N LEU A 11 -4.89 -16.44 32.45
CA LEU A 11 -4.31 -15.19 32.94
C LEU A 11 -5.38 -14.10 32.98
N ALA A 12 -5.44 -13.45 34.14
CA ALA A 12 -6.49 -12.58 34.60
C ALA A 12 -6.40 -11.16 34.06
N ILE A 13 -7.58 -10.58 33.82
CA ILE A 13 -7.84 -9.15 33.58
C ILE A 13 -7.67 -8.39 34.90
N ALA A 14 -6.85 -7.33 34.93
CA ALA A 14 -6.92 -6.28 35.95
C ALA A 14 -6.20 -5.02 35.48
N GLY A 15 -6.93 -3.90 35.37
CA GLY A 15 -6.29 -2.59 35.14
C GLY A 15 -7.24 -1.50 34.68
N CYS A 16 -8.20 -1.12 35.52
CA CYS A 16 -8.99 0.10 35.36
C CYS A 16 -8.34 1.20 36.21
N GLY A 17 -8.07 2.36 35.61
CA GLY A 17 -7.58 3.58 36.26
C GLY A 17 -6.88 4.46 35.23
N GLY A 18 -7.05 5.76 35.15
CA GLY A 18 -7.76 6.73 35.96
C GLY A 18 -7.42 8.10 35.37
N SER A 19 -8.35 9.04 35.50
CA SER A 19 -8.44 10.33 34.81
C SER A 19 -7.20 11.23 34.87
N LYS A 20 -7.00 12.03 33.81
CA LYS A 20 -6.72 13.47 33.91
C LYS A 20 -7.13 14.17 32.61
N SER A 21 -8.23 14.91 32.70
CA SER A 21 -8.56 16.00 31.77
C SER A 21 -7.50 17.08 31.96
N GLY A 22 -6.85 17.43 30.86
CA GLY A 22 -5.95 18.57 30.74
C GLY A 22 -6.38 19.31 29.49
N ASP A 23 -7.21 20.33 29.68
CA ASP A 23 -7.51 21.32 28.65
C ASP A 23 -6.19 22.00 28.27
N THR A 24 -5.76 21.82 27.02
CA THR A 24 -4.69 22.61 26.41
C THR A 24 -5.25 23.13 25.10
N ASP A 25 -5.93 24.27 25.18
CA ASP A 25 -6.24 25.12 24.04
C ASP A 25 -4.94 25.43 23.29
N THR A 26 -4.77 24.80 22.15
CA THR A 26 -3.77 25.19 21.15
C THR A 26 -4.52 25.60 19.90
N ASP A 27 -4.81 26.90 19.81
CA ASP A 27 -5.20 27.56 18.57
C ASP A 27 -4.05 27.44 17.57
N THR A 28 -4.10 26.42 16.71
CA THR A 28 -3.29 26.35 15.50
C THR A 28 -4.20 26.68 14.32
N GLY A 29 -4.24 27.96 13.95
CA GLY A 29 -4.84 28.38 12.69
C GLY A 29 -4.00 27.90 11.52
N THR A 30 -4.42 26.85 10.84
CA THR A 30 -3.93 26.49 9.50
C THR A 30 -4.84 27.12 8.46
N GLY A 31 -4.42 28.27 7.93
CA GLY A 31 -4.98 28.80 6.69
C GLY A 31 -4.70 27.80 5.57
N THR A 32 -5.76 27.23 5.01
CA THR A 32 -5.69 26.45 3.77
C THR A 32 -5.93 27.43 2.63
N GLU A 33 -4.86 27.93 2.01
CA GLU A 33 -5.00 28.64 0.75
C GLU A 33 -5.18 27.61 -0.36
N THR A 34 -6.43 27.38 -0.76
CA THR A 34 -6.74 26.67 -2.01
C THR A 34 -6.44 27.60 -3.18
N GLY A 35 -5.17 27.63 -3.60
CA GLY A 35 -4.77 28.21 -4.87
C GLY A 35 -5.02 27.23 -6.00
N THR A 36 -6.19 27.28 -6.65
CA THR A 36 -6.40 26.60 -7.94
C THR A 36 -5.77 27.47 -9.04
N ALA A 37 -4.48 27.26 -9.31
CA ALA A 37 -3.83 27.81 -10.49
C ALA A 37 -4.19 26.95 -11.71
N THR A 38 -5.30 27.28 -12.38
CA THR A 38 -5.57 26.79 -13.73
C THR A 38 -4.86 27.69 -14.72
N ASP A 39 -3.54 27.54 -14.85
CA ASP A 39 -2.79 28.17 -15.92
C ASP A 39 -2.93 27.31 -17.18
N ILE A 40 -3.79 27.75 -18.09
CA ILE A 40 -3.67 27.41 -19.52
C ILE A 40 -2.80 28.51 -20.14
N PRO A 41 -1.49 28.30 -20.34
CA PRO A 41 -0.68 29.27 -21.06
C PRO A 41 -0.99 29.18 -22.56
N THR A 42 -1.93 30.01 -23.00
CA THR A 42 -1.97 30.45 -24.41
C THR A 42 -1.40 31.86 -24.46
N GLY A 43 -0.07 31.94 -24.55
CA GLY A 43 0.62 33.22 -24.65
C GLY A 43 2.08 33.04 -25.04
N THR A 44 2.39 33.29 -26.32
CA THR A 44 3.75 33.58 -26.79
C THR A 44 4.22 34.89 -26.17
N GLY A 45 4.94 34.80 -25.06
CA GLY A 45 5.61 35.93 -24.41
C GLY A 45 7.03 35.56 -24.01
N THR A 46 8.01 36.17 -24.66
CA THR A 46 9.41 36.15 -24.22
C THR A 46 9.55 37.07 -23.00
N GLY A 47 9.46 36.50 -21.80
CA GLY A 47 9.79 37.14 -20.54
C GLY A 47 10.86 36.33 -19.81
N THR A 48 12.03 36.94 -19.60
CA THR A 48 13.10 36.35 -18.78
C THR A 48 12.84 36.72 -17.33
N GLU A 49 12.36 35.77 -16.53
CA GLU A 49 12.29 35.95 -15.07
C GLU A 49 13.46 35.22 -14.40
N THR A 50 14.29 36.01 -13.72
CA THR A 50 15.37 35.52 -12.85
C THR A 50 14.86 35.59 -11.41
N GLY A 51 14.19 34.52 -10.96
CA GLY A 51 13.83 34.31 -9.56
C GLY A 51 14.79 33.31 -8.94
N THR A 52 15.55 33.71 -7.92
CA THR A 52 16.36 32.81 -7.10
C THR A 52 15.52 32.36 -5.90
N GLU A 53 14.85 31.22 -6.02
CA GLU A 53 14.15 30.61 -4.89
C GLU A 53 15.08 29.62 -4.19
N THR A 54 15.47 29.95 -2.96
CA THR A 54 16.14 29.02 -2.03
C THR A 54 15.08 28.47 -1.09
N GLY A 55 14.27 27.53 -1.59
CA GLY A 55 13.30 26.80 -0.79
C GLY A 55 13.85 25.40 -0.45
N THR A 56 14.27 25.19 0.80
CA THR A 56 14.45 23.84 1.35
C THR A 56 13.08 23.30 1.77
N GLY A 57 12.26 22.96 0.78
CA GLY A 57 10.98 22.29 0.99
C GLY A 57 11.17 20.78 0.92
N THR A 58 11.16 20.10 2.07
CA THR A 58 10.95 18.65 2.12
C THR A 58 9.43 18.41 2.06
N GLY A 59 8.85 18.67 0.89
CA GLY A 59 7.47 18.32 0.62
C GLY A 59 7.40 16.84 0.31
N THR A 60 6.87 16.04 1.24
CA THR A 60 6.39 14.70 0.91
C THR A 60 5.00 14.89 0.31
N ASP A 61 4.96 15.09 -1.00
CA ASP A 61 3.70 15.16 -1.76
C ASP A 61 3.10 13.75 -1.81
N THR A 62 2.39 13.36 -0.75
CA THR A 62 1.43 12.24 -0.80
C THR A 62 0.12 12.77 -1.35
N GLY A 63 0.16 13.27 -2.59
CA GLY A 63 -1.05 13.51 -3.35
C GLY A 63 -1.61 12.14 -3.75
N ALA A 64 -2.71 11.71 -3.14
CA ALA A 64 -3.45 10.54 -3.60
C ALA A 64 -3.78 10.74 -5.10
N PRO A 65 -3.32 9.85 -6.00
CA PRO A 65 -3.54 10.03 -7.42
C PRO A 65 -5.04 9.91 -7.70
N THR A 66 -5.69 11.04 -7.98
CA THR A 66 -7.11 11.12 -8.40
C THR A 66 -7.28 10.81 -9.90
N GLY A 67 -6.29 10.15 -10.51
CA GLY A 67 -6.31 9.74 -11.90
C GLY A 67 -7.24 8.55 -12.11
N THR A 68 -8.44 8.81 -12.62
CA THR A 68 -9.30 7.80 -13.24
C THR A 68 -8.58 7.16 -14.44
N GLY A 69 -7.98 5.98 -14.24
CA GLY A 69 -7.74 4.99 -15.31
C GLY A 69 -6.39 5.04 -16.03
N GLY A 70 -5.30 5.45 -15.37
CA GLY A 70 -3.94 5.25 -15.89
C GLY A 70 -3.25 4.06 -15.21
N GLU A 71 -2.61 3.19 -15.97
CA GLU A 71 -1.71 2.10 -15.56
C GLU A 71 -0.42 2.63 -14.89
N GLN A 72 -0.51 3.68 -14.08
CA GLN A 72 0.67 4.26 -13.46
C GLN A 72 1.16 3.32 -12.35
N PRO A 73 2.44 2.92 -12.35
CA PRO A 73 2.99 2.13 -11.26
C PRO A 73 2.88 2.89 -9.94
N VAL A 74 2.27 2.26 -8.95
CA VAL A 74 2.20 2.76 -7.57
C VAL A 74 3.37 2.15 -6.81
N GLN A 75 4.17 2.99 -6.14
CA GLN A 75 5.27 2.51 -5.32
C GLN A 75 4.73 1.60 -4.21
N VAL A 76 5.30 0.40 -4.09
CA VAL A 76 5.06 -0.51 -2.97
C VAL A 76 6.02 -0.10 -1.87
N ASP A 77 5.49 0.34 -0.73
CA ASP A 77 6.33 0.69 0.41
C ASP A 77 6.83 -0.56 1.17
N GLU A 78 7.54 -0.38 2.27
CA GLU A 78 8.07 -1.50 3.07
C GLU A 78 6.98 -2.35 3.73
N SER A 79 5.79 -1.78 3.95
CA SER A 79 4.64 -2.51 4.49
C SER A 79 3.93 -3.31 3.40
N GLY A 80 4.03 -2.88 2.15
CA GLY A 80 3.34 -3.47 1.02
C GLY A 80 1.85 -3.16 0.96
N CYS A 81 1.30 -2.40 1.92
CA CYS A 81 -0.12 -2.07 1.95
C CYS A 81 -0.46 -1.16 0.76
N LEU A 82 -1.44 -1.56 -0.05
CA LEU A 82 -1.90 -0.71 -1.14
C LEU A 82 -2.85 0.37 -0.58
N SER A 83 -2.48 1.62 -0.81
CA SER A 83 -3.25 2.80 -0.37
C SER A 83 -4.43 3.12 -1.29
N GLN A 84 -4.58 2.37 -2.39
CA GLN A 84 -5.71 2.44 -3.30
C GLN A 84 -6.48 1.13 -3.27
N CYS A 85 -7.80 1.23 -3.42
CA CYS A 85 -8.69 0.08 -3.40
C CYS A 85 -8.46 -0.77 -4.65
N VAL A 86 -7.98 -1.99 -4.48
CA VAL A 86 -7.83 -2.93 -5.58
C VAL A 86 -9.19 -3.49 -5.96
N GLU A 87 -9.49 -3.58 -7.26
CA GLU A 87 -10.72 -4.20 -7.74
C GLU A 87 -10.67 -5.71 -7.50
N ASP A 88 -11.78 -6.25 -7.00
CA ASP A 88 -12.01 -7.69 -7.02
C ASP A 88 -12.54 -8.08 -8.40
N VAL A 89 -11.72 -8.77 -9.18
CA VAL A 89 -12.09 -9.11 -10.57
C VAL A 89 -13.14 -10.21 -10.65
N ASP A 90 -13.36 -10.96 -9.56
CA ASP A 90 -14.43 -11.95 -9.43
C ASP A 90 -15.21 -11.76 -8.14
N ALA A 91 -16.17 -10.83 -8.19
CA ALA A 91 -17.08 -10.54 -7.08
C ALA A 91 -17.98 -11.72 -6.65
N GLU A 92 -17.98 -12.87 -7.36
CA GLU A 92 -18.66 -14.08 -6.88
C GLU A 92 -17.84 -14.84 -5.82
N ASN A 93 -16.53 -14.60 -5.75
CA ASN A 93 -15.65 -15.19 -4.76
C ASN A 93 -15.65 -14.36 -3.47
N ALA A 94 -15.52 -15.03 -2.33
CA ALA A 94 -15.49 -14.36 -1.04
C ALA A 94 -14.14 -13.68 -0.76
N THR A 95 -13.12 -14.05 -1.53
CA THR A 95 -11.73 -13.58 -1.41
C THR A 95 -11.43 -12.63 -2.55
N LEU A 96 -10.71 -11.54 -2.23
CA LEU A 96 -10.25 -10.60 -3.24
C LEU A 96 -9.41 -11.28 -4.32
N GLU A 97 -9.88 -11.28 -5.56
CA GLU A 97 -9.10 -11.66 -6.73
C GLU A 97 -8.46 -10.42 -7.36
N ALA A 98 -7.32 -10.02 -6.82
CA ALA A 98 -6.57 -8.88 -7.32
C ALA A 98 -5.85 -9.19 -8.65
N ASP A 99 -6.11 -8.37 -9.67
CA ASP A 99 -5.29 -8.33 -10.88
C ASP A 99 -4.19 -7.27 -10.74
N CYS A 100 -3.05 -7.71 -10.20
CA CYS A 100 -1.85 -6.90 -10.01
C CYS A 100 -0.65 -7.51 -10.74
N GLU A 101 0.12 -6.66 -11.38
CA GLU A 101 1.50 -6.90 -11.82
C GLU A 101 2.46 -6.11 -10.93
N VAL A 102 3.62 -6.67 -10.62
CA VAL A 102 4.65 -6.00 -9.80
C VAL A 102 5.96 -5.97 -10.58
N CYS A 103 6.70 -4.87 -10.48
CA CYS A 103 7.99 -4.73 -11.14
C CYS A 103 8.99 -3.92 -10.32
N ASP A 104 10.27 -4.03 -10.66
CA ASP A 104 11.28 -3.06 -10.28
C ASP A 104 11.22 -1.89 -11.27
N TYR A 105 10.71 -0.75 -10.80
CA TYR A 105 10.59 0.46 -11.60
C TYR A 105 11.86 1.32 -11.48
N ASP A 106 12.45 1.66 -12.62
CA ASP A 106 13.55 2.63 -12.75
C ASP A 106 12.95 4.01 -13.12
N PRO A 107 12.94 4.99 -12.21
CA PRO A 107 12.38 6.31 -12.46
C PRO A 107 13.24 7.17 -13.39
N VAL A 108 14.52 6.85 -13.59
CA VAL A 108 15.42 7.59 -14.49
C VAL A 108 15.17 7.16 -15.93
N GLN A 109 14.98 5.86 -16.16
CA GLN A 109 14.75 5.30 -17.49
C GLN A 109 13.27 5.17 -17.84
N HIS A 110 12.37 5.31 -16.85
CA HIS A 110 10.95 5.01 -16.96
C HIS A 110 10.71 3.58 -17.47
N THR A 111 11.45 2.62 -16.92
CA THR A 111 11.33 1.19 -17.26
C THR A 111 10.85 0.39 -16.06
N CYS A 112 10.24 -0.76 -16.34
CA CYS A 112 9.62 -1.63 -15.35
C CYS A 112 10.09 -3.05 -15.67
N ALA A 113 10.94 -3.60 -14.79
CA ALA A 113 11.46 -4.96 -14.90
C ALA A 113 10.52 -5.92 -14.13
N PRO A 114 9.77 -6.80 -14.82
CA PRO A 114 8.72 -7.58 -14.17
C PRO A 114 9.25 -8.50 -13.06
N ILE A 115 8.52 -8.56 -11.96
CA ILE A 115 8.70 -9.53 -10.87
C ILE A 115 7.58 -10.55 -11.02
N VAL A 116 7.92 -11.83 -11.05
CA VAL A 116 6.91 -12.90 -11.27
C VAL A 116 6.07 -13.16 -10.03
N LYS A 117 4.90 -13.79 -10.17
CA LYS A 117 4.12 -14.26 -9.01
C LYS A 117 4.84 -15.40 -8.28
N CYS A 118 4.78 -15.39 -6.94
CA CYS A 118 5.30 -16.46 -6.10
C CYS A 118 4.44 -17.74 -6.22
N GLU A 119 5.05 -18.88 -5.91
CA GLU A 119 4.35 -20.15 -5.77
C GLU A 119 4.09 -20.45 -4.29
N ALA A 120 2.86 -20.78 -3.93
CA ALA A 120 2.54 -21.27 -2.59
C ALA A 120 2.98 -22.73 -2.45
N VAL A 121 4.04 -22.99 -1.68
CA VAL A 121 4.57 -24.34 -1.43
C VAL A 121 4.56 -24.60 0.07
N MET A 122 3.78 -25.59 0.50
CA MET A 122 3.69 -25.99 1.92
C MET A 122 3.30 -24.85 2.89
N GLY A 123 2.56 -23.85 2.41
CA GLY A 123 2.15 -22.71 3.24
C GLY A 123 3.23 -21.63 3.35
N GLU A 124 4.16 -21.56 2.41
CA GLU A 124 5.14 -20.48 2.28
C GLU A 124 5.22 -20.01 0.83
N TRP A 125 5.48 -18.72 0.62
CA TRP A 125 5.75 -18.16 -0.70
C TRP A 125 7.15 -18.52 -1.15
N THR A 126 7.25 -19.18 -2.30
CA THR A 126 8.50 -19.65 -2.88
C THR A 126 8.77 -18.95 -4.22
N ILE A 127 10.02 -18.53 -4.42
CA ILE A 127 10.47 -17.94 -5.69
C ILE A 127 10.54 -19.05 -6.76
N PRO A 128 9.88 -18.88 -7.92
CA PRO A 128 9.96 -19.86 -9.01
C PRO A 128 11.38 -20.10 -9.50
N ALA A 129 11.65 -21.29 -10.01
CA ALA A 129 13.00 -21.66 -10.46
C ALA A 129 13.53 -20.73 -11.56
N GLY A 130 14.76 -20.22 -11.37
CA GLY A 130 15.43 -19.33 -12.31
C GLY A 130 15.08 -17.85 -12.15
N GLN A 131 14.30 -17.49 -11.13
CA GLN A 131 13.97 -16.10 -10.77
C GLN A 131 14.75 -15.68 -9.52
N GLU A 132 14.97 -14.37 -9.36
CA GLU A 132 15.66 -13.79 -8.20
C GLU A 132 14.69 -13.13 -7.21
N ALA A 133 13.46 -12.86 -7.67
CA ALA A 133 12.39 -12.25 -6.91
C ALA A 133 11.03 -12.80 -7.36
N CYS A 134 10.07 -12.80 -6.46
CA CYS A 134 8.66 -12.99 -6.78
C CYS A 134 7.79 -12.09 -5.89
N PHE A 135 6.52 -11.93 -6.25
CA PHE A 135 5.53 -11.24 -5.42
C PHE A 135 4.31 -12.11 -5.12
N ALA A 136 3.69 -11.86 -3.98
CA ALA A 136 2.39 -12.40 -3.60
C ALA A 136 1.43 -11.25 -3.28
N VAL A 137 0.13 -11.47 -3.54
CA VAL A 137 -0.93 -10.55 -3.13
C VAL A 137 -1.69 -11.20 -1.99
N HIS A 138 -1.79 -10.48 -0.88
CA HIS A 138 -2.61 -10.84 0.26
C HIS A 138 -3.90 -10.03 0.18
N GLY A 139 -5.05 -10.67 0.37
CA GLY A 139 -6.36 -10.05 0.25
C GLY A 139 -7.39 -10.60 1.24
N ASP A 140 -7.00 -11.53 2.11
CA ASP A 140 -7.85 -12.09 3.17
C ASP A 140 -7.67 -11.26 4.45
N SER A 141 -8.76 -10.83 5.06
CA SER A 141 -8.75 -10.11 6.34
C SER A 141 -8.49 -11.03 7.56
N GLY A 142 -8.25 -12.32 7.32
CA GLY A 142 -7.95 -13.36 8.30
C GLY A 142 -9.14 -14.25 8.65
N ALA A 143 -10.20 -14.22 7.86
CA ALA A 143 -11.45 -14.93 8.14
C ALA A 143 -12.12 -15.54 6.91
N GLU A 144 -11.69 -15.19 5.68
CA GLU A 144 -12.33 -15.66 4.46
C GLU A 144 -11.84 -17.04 4.03
N THR A 145 -10.57 -17.36 4.26
CA THR A 145 -9.96 -18.66 3.95
C THR A 145 -9.33 -19.34 5.18
N PRO A 146 -9.15 -20.68 5.14
CA PRO A 146 -8.37 -21.39 6.16
C PRO A 146 -6.85 -21.15 6.06
N SER A 147 -6.40 -20.57 4.95
CA SER A 147 -4.98 -20.31 4.71
C SER A 147 -4.56 -19.07 5.48
N MET A 148 -3.30 -19.03 5.94
CA MET A 148 -2.76 -17.84 6.61
C MET A 148 -1.76 -17.09 5.72
N ILE A 149 -1.44 -17.62 4.54
CA ILE A 149 -0.36 -17.10 3.69
C ILE A 149 -0.79 -15.92 2.83
N ASP A 150 -2.09 -15.70 2.72
CA ASP A 150 -2.78 -14.68 1.95
C ASP A 150 -3.51 -13.67 2.86
N ASN A 151 -3.29 -13.77 4.17
CA ASN A 151 -3.83 -12.86 5.16
C ASN A 151 -3.08 -11.52 5.14
N LEU A 152 -3.85 -10.44 5.02
CA LEU A 152 -3.38 -9.10 5.26
C LEU A 152 -2.71 -9.00 6.63
N SER A 153 -1.58 -8.31 6.69
CA SER A 153 -0.97 -7.94 7.95
C SER A 153 -1.91 -7.02 8.76
N GLN A 154 -1.81 -7.08 10.09
CA GLN A 154 -2.59 -6.19 10.96
C GLN A 154 -2.38 -4.71 10.62
N THR A 155 -1.17 -4.34 10.19
CA THR A 155 -0.87 -2.98 9.74
C THR A 155 -1.70 -2.56 8.53
N CYS A 156 -1.88 -3.43 7.53
CA CYS A 156 -2.70 -3.12 6.36
C CYS A 156 -4.19 -3.10 6.70
N ILE A 157 -4.64 -4.00 7.59
CA ILE A 157 -6.01 -3.99 8.10
C ILE A 157 -6.31 -2.68 8.83
N ASP A 158 -5.41 -2.24 9.71
CA ASP A 158 -5.56 -0.99 10.47
C ASP A 158 -5.53 0.26 9.55
N ALA A 159 -4.81 0.19 8.42
CA ALA A 159 -4.79 1.22 7.38
C ALA A 159 -6.03 1.18 6.47
N GLY A 160 -6.88 0.18 6.57
CA GLY A 160 -8.08 0.01 5.73
C GLY A 160 -7.78 -0.50 4.32
N SER A 161 -6.56 -0.96 4.04
CA SER A 161 -6.19 -1.59 2.77
C SER A 161 -6.94 -2.90 2.57
N ASN A 162 -7.42 -3.15 1.34
CA ASN A 162 -7.98 -4.45 0.97
C ASN A 162 -6.94 -5.39 0.34
N ALA A 163 -5.75 -4.89 -0.01
CA ALA A 163 -4.68 -5.65 -0.61
C ALA A 163 -3.31 -5.28 -0.04
N GLN A 164 -2.41 -6.26 0.04
CA GLN A 164 -1.01 -6.10 0.40
C GLN A 164 -0.12 -6.88 -0.56
N ILE A 165 0.95 -6.24 -1.03
CA ILE A 165 1.98 -6.87 -1.85
C ILE A 165 3.14 -7.31 -0.97
N GLU A 166 3.43 -8.60 -0.95
CA GLU A 166 4.67 -9.13 -0.37
C GLU A 166 5.66 -9.45 -1.48
N ILE A 167 6.91 -9.03 -1.32
CA ILE A 167 7.98 -9.30 -2.29
C ILE A 167 9.04 -10.18 -1.63
N VAL A 168 9.22 -11.37 -2.18
CA VAL A 168 10.22 -12.34 -1.72
C VAL A 168 11.41 -12.28 -2.68
N ARG A 169 12.62 -12.05 -2.16
CA ARG A 169 13.85 -11.95 -2.97
C ARG A 169 14.99 -12.74 -2.36
N THR A 170 15.89 -13.25 -3.21
CA THR A 170 17.15 -13.87 -2.75
C THR A 170 18.29 -12.88 -2.53
N GLY A 171 18.11 -11.62 -2.93
CA GLY A 171 19.12 -10.56 -2.85
C GLY A 171 18.52 -9.17 -2.74
N GLU A 172 19.39 -8.16 -2.74
CA GLU A 172 18.98 -6.75 -2.74
C GLU A 172 18.26 -6.39 -4.05
N ALA A 173 17.33 -5.42 -3.99
CA ALA A 173 16.71 -4.88 -5.18
C ALA A 173 17.77 -4.21 -6.08
N PRO A 174 17.56 -4.15 -7.42
CA PRO A 174 18.46 -3.45 -8.32
C PRO A 174 18.71 -2.00 -7.88
N ALA A 175 19.96 -1.55 -7.98
CA ALA A 175 20.31 -0.21 -7.54
C ALA A 175 19.58 0.87 -8.37
N GLY A 176 18.94 1.81 -7.68
CA GLY A 176 18.21 2.91 -8.33
C GLY A 176 16.78 2.55 -8.75
N THR A 177 16.29 1.35 -8.45
CA THR A 177 14.90 0.96 -8.67
C THR A 177 14.13 0.89 -7.36
N PHE A 178 12.80 0.87 -7.46
CA PHE A 178 11.91 0.54 -6.35
C PHE A 178 10.80 -0.40 -6.82
N PRO A 179 10.27 -1.26 -5.94
CA PRO A 179 9.13 -2.08 -6.30
C PRO A 179 7.89 -1.22 -6.54
N ALA A 180 7.20 -1.46 -7.64
CA ALA A 180 5.95 -0.80 -7.97
C ALA A 180 4.90 -1.83 -8.39
N ALA A 181 3.64 -1.58 -8.02
CA ALA A 181 2.50 -2.38 -8.38
C ALA A 181 1.66 -1.64 -9.42
N ILE A 182 1.21 -2.36 -10.43
CA ILE A 182 0.24 -1.93 -11.43
C ILE A 182 -0.95 -2.85 -11.23
N CYS A 183 -1.98 -2.35 -10.57
CA CYS A 183 -3.19 -3.11 -10.29
C CYS A 183 -4.39 -2.53 -11.04
N THR A 184 -5.39 -3.37 -11.24
CA THR A 184 -6.73 -2.89 -11.57
C THR A 184 -7.36 -2.28 -10.31
N TRP A 185 -7.63 -0.98 -10.36
CA TRP A 185 -8.18 -0.23 -9.24
C TRP A 185 -9.71 -0.20 -9.29
N SER A 186 -10.35 -0.34 -8.12
CA SER A 186 -11.81 -0.25 -8.02
C SER A 186 -12.32 1.09 -8.54
N THR A 187 -13.36 1.03 -9.38
CA THR A 187 -14.10 2.22 -9.82
C THR A 187 -15.10 2.73 -8.77
N SER A 188 -15.33 1.95 -7.70
CA SER A 188 -16.26 2.24 -6.60
C SER A 188 -15.61 2.02 -5.23
N PRO A 189 -14.49 2.69 -4.92
CA PRO A 189 -13.70 2.39 -3.73
C PRO A 189 -14.46 2.60 -2.41
N ALA A 190 -15.43 3.51 -2.36
CA ALA A 190 -16.27 3.70 -1.18
C ALA A 190 -17.19 2.49 -0.87
N THR A 191 -17.47 1.67 -1.88
CA THR A 191 -18.25 0.43 -1.75
C THR A 191 -17.33 -0.74 -1.47
N ASP A 192 -16.23 -0.86 -2.23
CA ASP A 192 -15.38 -2.05 -2.25
C ASP A 192 -14.34 -2.01 -1.11
N CYS A 193 -13.92 -0.81 -0.69
CA CYS A 193 -12.99 -0.57 0.40
C CYS A 193 -13.48 0.55 1.32
N PRO A 194 -14.60 0.38 2.04
CA PRO A 194 -15.23 1.44 2.82
C PRO A 194 -14.36 1.96 3.98
N ASN A 195 -13.30 1.23 4.34
CA ASN A 195 -12.38 1.58 5.41
C ASN A 195 -11.08 2.24 4.92
N LEU A 196 -10.86 2.31 3.60
CA LEU A 196 -9.67 2.92 3.01
C LEU A 196 -9.80 4.46 3.06
N GLY A 197 -8.91 5.12 3.80
CA GLY A 197 -8.99 6.54 4.17
C GLY A 197 -7.91 7.41 3.56
#